data_AF-A0A7J8AIR5-F1
#
_entry.id   AF-A0A7J8AIR5-F1
#
_cell.length_a   1.000
_cell.length_b   1.000
_cell.length_c   1.000
_cell.angle_alpha   90.00
_cell.angle_beta   90.00
_cell.angle_gamma   90.00
#
_symmetry.space_group_name_H-M   'P 1'
#
loop_
_entity.id
_entity.type
_entity.pdbx_description
1 polymer ?
#
loop_
_entity_poly.entity_id
_entity_poly.type
_entity_poly.pdbx_seq_one_letter_code
_entity_poly.pdbx_strand_id
1 'polypeptide(L)'
;MSTQKQQRMLNRQPEIVIATPGRLWELVKEKHPHLSNLRQLRCLVIDEADRMVEKGHFAELSQLLEMLNDSQYNPKRQTLVFSATLTLVHQAPARVLHKKHTKKIDKTAKLDILVQKIGMRGKPKVIDLTRNEATVETLTETKIHCENDEKDLYLYYFLMQYPGRTLVFANSISCIKRLSGLLKVLDIMPLTLHACMHQKQRLRNLEQFARLQDCVLLATDVAARGLDIPQVQHVIHYQVPRTSEIYVHRSGRTARATNEGLSLMLIGPEDVINFKKIYKTLKKDEDIPLFPVETKYMDAVKERVQLARQVEKAEYRNFQACLHNSWIEQAAAALEIELDEEMYKGGKADQQEERRRQKQMKILKKELRHLLSQPLFKDDLKTKYPTQSGQPPVLRPAPRIGESALSCLSKQKKRKPKPKTKEQQQQEPQPSTSAN
;
A
#
# COMPACT_ATOMS: atom_id res chain seq x y z
N MET A 1 14.25 19.26 -1.14
CA MET A 1 15.46 20.07 -1.39
C MET A 1 15.23 21.45 -0.78
N SER A 2 16.26 22.16 -0.33
CA SER A 2 16.08 23.56 0.06
C SER A 2 15.68 24.41 -1.15
N THR A 3 14.89 25.45 -0.92
CA THR A 3 14.46 26.42 -1.94
C THR A 3 15.67 27.02 -2.65
N GLN A 4 16.70 27.38 -1.89
CA GLN A 4 17.97 27.90 -2.41
C GLN A 4 18.67 26.93 -3.38
N LYS A 5 18.66 25.62 -3.11
CA LYS A 5 19.24 24.63 -4.02
C LYS A 5 18.44 24.52 -5.32
N GLN A 6 17.12 24.61 -5.26
CA GLN A 6 16.26 24.59 -6.45
C GLN A 6 16.50 25.82 -7.34
N GLN A 7 16.57 27.01 -6.74
CA GLN A 7 16.89 28.26 -7.46
C GLN A 7 18.27 28.16 -8.14
N ARG A 8 19.30 27.68 -7.44
CA ARG A 8 20.63 27.46 -8.04
C ARG A 8 20.60 26.50 -9.23
N MET A 9 19.79 25.44 -9.17
CA MET A 9 19.65 24.49 -10.28
C MET A 9 18.92 25.12 -11.47
N LEU A 10 17.85 25.90 -11.24
CA LEU A 10 17.11 26.58 -12.30
C LEU A 10 17.88 27.74 -12.93
N ASN A 11 18.76 28.41 -12.17
CA ASN A 11 19.65 29.44 -12.69
C ASN A 11 20.67 28.91 -13.70
N ARG A 12 20.91 27.58 -13.72
CA ARG A 12 21.70 26.91 -14.77
C ARG A 12 20.93 26.73 -16.08
N GLN A 13 19.68 27.22 -16.15
CA GLN A 13 18.81 27.15 -17.32
C GLN A 13 18.67 25.73 -17.90
N PRO A 14 18.24 24.74 -17.10
CA PRO A 14 18.10 23.38 -17.59
C PRO A 14 17.05 23.28 -18.71
N GLU A 15 17.36 22.53 -19.76
CA GLU A 15 16.45 22.29 -20.90
C GLU A 15 15.26 21.40 -20.49
N ILE A 16 15.48 20.45 -19.57
CA ILE A 16 14.46 19.53 -19.06
C ILE A 16 14.22 19.83 -17.59
N VAL A 17 12.96 20.10 -17.24
CA VAL A 17 12.51 20.34 -15.87
C VAL A 17 11.47 19.28 -15.50
N ILE A 18 11.76 18.50 -14.46
CA ILE A 18 10.83 17.55 -13.85
C ILE A 18 10.33 18.16 -12.54
N ALA A 19 9.02 18.35 -12.41
CA ALA A 19 8.43 18.99 -11.25
C ALA A 19 7.03 18.46 -10.94
N THR A 20 6.65 18.51 -9.67
CA THR A 20 5.24 18.33 -9.27
C THR A 20 4.47 19.64 -9.52
N PRO A 21 3.19 19.59 -9.92
CA PRO A 21 2.45 20.78 -10.35
C PRO A 21 2.43 21.91 -9.30
N GLY A 22 2.18 21.58 -8.02
CA GLY A 22 2.16 22.58 -6.96
C GLY A 22 3.48 23.33 -6.81
N ARG A 23 4.61 22.61 -6.76
CA ARG A 23 5.93 23.24 -6.60
C ARG A 23 6.36 24.02 -7.84
N LEU A 24 6.01 23.52 -9.03
CA LEU A 24 6.26 24.24 -10.28
C LEU A 24 5.49 25.56 -10.29
N TRP A 25 4.21 25.52 -9.91
CA TRP A 25 3.34 26.70 -9.90
C TRP A 25 3.80 27.77 -8.91
N GLU A 26 4.25 27.39 -7.71
CA GLU A 26 4.87 28.32 -6.75
C GLU A 26 6.06 29.07 -7.38
N LEU A 27 6.98 28.35 -8.05
CA LEU A 27 8.15 28.94 -8.67
C LEU A 27 7.80 29.85 -9.87
N VAL A 28 6.72 29.53 -10.59
CA VAL A 28 6.17 30.39 -11.65
C VAL A 28 5.56 31.66 -11.07
N LYS A 29 4.81 31.56 -9.97
CA LYS A 29 4.25 32.70 -9.25
C LYS A 29 5.32 33.61 -8.65
N GLU A 30 6.41 33.03 -8.16
CA GLU A 30 7.63 33.75 -7.73
C GLU A 30 8.39 34.41 -8.89
N LYS A 31 7.90 34.27 -10.14
CA LYS A 31 8.48 34.85 -11.37
C LYS A 31 9.93 34.46 -11.59
N HIS A 32 10.27 33.19 -11.35
CA HIS A 32 11.63 32.70 -11.57
C HIS A 32 12.05 32.94 -13.05
N PRO A 33 13.20 33.61 -13.32
CA PRO A 33 13.56 34.05 -14.67
C PRO A 33 13.51 32.96 -15.74
N HIS A 34 14.06 31.77 -15.44
CA HIS A 34 14.03 30.62 -16.35
C HIS A 34 12.62 30.10 -16.66
N LEU A 35 11.71 30.15 -15.68
CA LEU A 35 10.35 29.62 -15.82
C LEU A 35 9.39 30.63 -16.45
N SER A 36 9.74 31.91 -16.49
CA SER A 36 8.97 32.95 -17.19
C SER A 36 8.76 32.62 -18.68
N ASN A 37 9.68 31.86 -19.28
CA ASN A 37 9.61 31.43 -20.68
C ASN A 37 8.83 30.13 -20.91
N LEU A 38 8.16 29.58 -19.88
CA LEU A 38 7.37 28.33 -19.99
C LEU A 38 6.35 28.34 -21.14
N ARG A 39 5.86 29.51 -21.57
CA ARG A 39 4.94 29.65 -22.71
C ARG A 39 5.53 29.13 -24.04
N GLN A 40 6.84 29.12 -24.18
CA GLN A 40 7.55 28.66 -25.39
C GLN A 40 7.87 27.16 -25.38
N LEU A 41 7.40 26.42 -24.37
CA LEU A 41 7.73 25.01 -24.16
C LEU A 41 7.27 24.12 -25.32
N ARG A 42 8.22 23.43 -25.96
CA ARG A 42 7.99 22.59 -27.15
C ARG A 42 7.43 21.21 -26.83
N CYS A 43 7.72 20.66 -25.65
CA CYS A 43 7.30 19.33 -25.24
C CYS A 43 6.79 19.34 -23.80
N LEU A 44 5.54 18.91 -23.59
CA LEU A 44 4.91 18.74 -22.28
C LEU A 44 4.65 17.26 -22.02
N VAL A 45 5.14 16.74 -20.90
CA VAL A 45 4.85 15.38 -20.45
C VAL A 45 4.05 15.44 -19.16
N ILE A 46 2.90 14.76 -19.15
CA ILE A 46 2.05 14.59 -17.98
C ILE A 46 2.03 13.10 -17.64
N ASP A 47 2.64 12.76 -16.51
CA ASP A 47 2.64 11.40 -15.98
C ASP A 47 1.63 11.26 -14.83
N GLU A 48 1.15 10.04 -14.57
CA GLU A 48 0.06 9.73 -13.62
C GLU A 48 -1.20 10.62 -13.83
N ALA A 49 -1.61 10.84 -15.09
CA ALA A 49 -2.68 11.77 -15.45
C ALA A 49 -4.08 11.38 -14.91
N ASP A 50 -4.28 10.13 -14.50
CA ASP A 50 -5.45 9.64 -13.77
C ASP A 50 -5.74 10.49 -12.52
N ARG A 51 -4.68 10.99 -11.87
CA ARG A 51 -4.81 11.83 -10.67
C ARG A 51 -5.38 13.21 -10.95
N MET A 52 -5.35 13.69 -12.20
CA MET A 52 -5.94 14.98 -12.60
C MET A 52 -7.46 14.95 -12.70
N VAL A 53 -8.03 13.76 -12.84
CA VAL A 53 -9.47 13.54 -12.99
C VAL A 53 -10.14 13.29 -11.64
N GLU A 54 -9.36 12.96 -10.60
CA GLU A 54 -9.84 12.79 -9.23
C GLU A 54 -10.36 14.11 -8.63
N LYS A 55 -11.48 14.05 -7.89
CA LYS A 55 -12.10 15.23 -7.27
C LYS A 55 -11.19 15.82 -6.20
N GLY A 56 -10.88 17.11 -6.30
CA GLY A 56 -10.12 17.86 -5.30
C GLY A 56 -8.60 17.84 -5.46
N HIS A 57 -8.08 17.33 -6.58
CA HIS A 57 -6.64 17.33 -6.88
C HIS A 57 -6.28 18.31 -8.01
N PHE A 58 -5.17 19.04 -7.80
CA PHE A 58 -4.43 19.89 -8.75
C PHE A 58 -5.14 21.11 -9.35
N ALA A 59 -5.67 22.01 -8.52
CA ALA A 59 -6.09 23.34 -8.99
C ALA A 59 -4.92 24.10 -9.64
N GLU A 60 -3.71 23.92 -9.11
CA GLU A 60 -2.47 24.52 -9.59
C GLU A 60 -2.09 24.02 -11.00
N LEU A 61 -2.41 22.76 -11.32
CA LEU A 61 -2.14 22.22 -12.65
C LEU A 61 -3.09 22.80 -13.68
N SER A 62 -4.37 23.01 -13.34
CA SER A 62 -5.31 23.71 -14.21
C SER A 62 -4.81 25.11 -14.55
N GLN A 63 -4.30 25.84 -13.54
CA GLN A 63 -3.72 27.18 -13.73
C GLN A 63 -2.45 27.16 -14.61
N LEU A 64 -1.57 26.18 -14.39
CA LEU A 64 -0.40 25.96 -15.25
C LEU A 64 -0.81 25.65 -16.70
N LEU A 65 -1.79 24.77 -16.90
CA LEU A 65 -2.26 24.38 -18.23
C LEU A 65 -2.94 25.54 -18.95
N GLU A 66 -3.74 26.34 -18.25
CA GLU A 66 -4.35 27.55 -18.81
C GLU A 66 -3.27 28.53 -19.32
N MET A 67 -2.22 28.78 -18.53
CA MET A 67 -1.08 29.59 -18.94
C MET A 67 -0.35 29.00 -20.16
N LEU A 68 -0.22 27.67 -20.23
CA LEU A 68 0.47 26.99 -21.32
C LEU A 68 -0.39 26.87 -22.59
N ASN A 69 -1.71 26.86 -22.49
CA ASN A 69 -2.62 26.59 -23.62
C ASN A 69 -2.81 27.78 -24.57
N ASP A 70 -2.24 28.93 -24.24
CA ASP A 70 -2.17 30.11 -25.10
C ASP A 70 -1.60 29.77 -26.50
N SER A 71 -2.45 29.88 -27.51
CA SER A 71 -2.15 29.51 -28.91
C SER A 71 -1.22 30.48 -29.62
N GLN A 72 -1.06 31.68 -29.07
CA GLN A 72 -0.23 32.70 -29.68
C GLN A 72 1.27 32.36 -29.60
N TYR A 73 1.69 31.62 -28.57
CA TYR A 73 3.11 31.40 -28.28
C TYR A 73 3.67 30.06 -28.75
N ASN A 74 2.83 29.04 -28.98
CA ASN A 74 3.33 27.75 -29.46
C ASN A 74 2.30 26.91 -30.25
N PRO A 75 2.29 27.00 -31.60
CA PRO A 75 1.38 26.21 -32.43
C PRO A 75 1.77 24.73 -32.57
N LYS A 76 3.05 24.35 -32.34
CA LYS A 76 3.59 23.00 -32.62
C LYS A 76 3.98 22.22 -31.35
N ARG A 77 3.47 22.59 -30.17
CA ARG A 77 3.79 21.88 -28.92
C ARG A 77 3.34 20.41 -28.98
N GLN A 78 4.26 19.50 -28.70
CA GLN A 78 3.94 18.10 -28.48
C GLN A 78 3.53 17.88 -27.01
N THR A 79 2.39 17.25 -26.79
CA THR A 79 1.92 16.89 -25.45
C THR A 79 1.79 15.37 -25.35
N LEU A 80 2.45 14.78 -24.36
CA LEU A 80 2.39 13.35 -24.04
C LEU A 80 1.70 13.17 -22.70
N VAL A 81 0.75 12.25 -22.64
CA VAL A 81 -0.04 11.97 -21.44
C VAL A 81 0.02 10.49 -21.15
N PHE A 82 0.48 10.15 -19.94
CA PHE A 82 0.62 8.79 -19.47
C PHE A 82 -0.31 8.55 -18.29
N SER A 83 -1.02 7.43 -18.30
CA SER A 83 -1.82 6.99 -17.16
C SER A 83 -2.06 5.50 -17.21
N ALA A 84 -2.08 4.88 -16.03
CA ALA A 84 -2.32 3.46 -15.87
C ALA A 84 -3.81 3.10 -15.70
N THR A 85 -4.66 4.04 -15.27
CA THR A 85 -6.01 3.70 -14.74
C THR A 85 -7.17 4.49 -15.35
N LEU A 86 -6.95 5.24 -16.43
CA LEU A 86 -8.01 6.03 -17.09
C LEU A 86 -9.23 5.20 -17.51
N THR A 87 -9.06 3.90 -17.76
CA THR A 87 -10.12 2.97 -18.15
C THR A 87 -10.93 2.43 -16.97
N LEU A 88 -10.49 2.61 -15.72
CA LEU A 88 -11.23 2.20 -14.52
C LEU A 88 -12.37 3.19 -14.24
N VAL A 89 -13.60 2.83 -14.61
CA VAL A 89 -14.78 3.68 -14.41
C VAL A 89 -15.39 3.40 -13.04
N HIS A 90 -15.40 4.40 -12.17
CA HIS A 90 -16.11 4.31 -10.89
C HIS A 90 -17.62 4.27 -11.09
N GLN A 91 -18.29 3.38 -10.36
CA GLN A 91 -19.71 3.57 -10.08
C GLN A 91 -19.84 4.71 -9.05
N ALA A 92 -20.72 5.68 -9.33
CA ALA A 92 -20.97 6.79 -8.42
C ALA A 92 -21.45 6.27 -7.04
N PRO A 93 -21.12 6.94 -5.92
CA PRO A 93 -21.55 6.53 -4.59
C PRO A 93 -23.07 6.43 -4.50
N ALA A 94 -23.59 5.39 -3.83
CA ALA A 94 -25.03 5.14 -3.74
C ALA A 94 -25.85 6.30 -3.16
N ARG A 95 -25.24 7.16 -2.32
CA ARG A 95 -25.88 8.38 -1.79
C ARG A 95 -26.21 9.44 -2.87
N VAL A 96 -25.62 9.34 -4.06
CA VAL A 96 -25.88 10.24 -5.20
C VAL A 96 -26.87 9.61 -6.21
N LEU A 97 -27.16 8.30 -6.10
CA LEU A 97 -28.08 7.59 -6.99
C LEU A 97 -29.56 8.00 -6.80
N HIS A 98 -29.91 8.73 -5.74
CA HIS A 98 -31.25 9.28 -5.54
C HIS A 98 -31.50 10.62 -6.25
N LYS A 99 -30.47 11.25 -6.85
CA LYS A 99 -30.69 12.34 -7.81
C LYS A 99 -30.83 11.73 -9.20
N LYS A 100 -32.03 11.84 -9.79
CA LYS A 100 -32.51 11.27 -11.07
C LYS A 100 -31.65 11.57 -12.34
N HIS A 101 -30.41 12.05 -12.21
CA HIS A 101 -29.56 12.47 -13.33
C HIS A 101 -28.05 12.21 -13.15
N THR A 102 -27.63 11.15 -12.45
CA THR A 102 -26.19 10.78 -12.45
C THR A 102 -25.83 9.97 -13.70
N LYS A 103 -25.41 10.68 -14.77
CA LYS A 103 -24.82 10.05 -15.97
C LYS A 103 -23.62 9.19 -15.57
N LYS A 104 -23.64 7.90 -15.94
CA LYS A 104 -22.46 7.02 -15.91
C LYS A 104 -21.38 7.70 -16.77
N ILE A 105 -20.26 8.07 -16.17
CA ILE A 105 -19.13 8.64 -16.91
C ILE A 105 -18.45 7.47 -17.61
N ASP A 106 -18.66 7.36 -18.92
CA ASP A 106 -18.04 6.31 -19.74
C ASP A 106 -16.51 6.53 -19.87
N LYS A 107 -15.77 5.51 -20.29
CA LYS A 107 -14.30 5.60 -20.53
C LYS A 107 -13.96 6.75 -21.47
N THR A 108 -14.76 6.89 -22.53
CA THR A 108 -14.69 7.98 -23.51
C THR A 108 -14.89 9.34 -22.84
N ALA A 109 -15.89 9.48 -21.99
CA ALA A 109 -16.15 10.72 -21.26
C ALA A 109 -15.00 11.11 -20.30
N LYS A 110 -14.34 10.16 -19.63
CA LYS A 110 -13.15 10.45 -18.81
C LYS A 110 -11.98 10.95 -19.66
N LEU A 111 -11.75 10.31 -20.80
CA LEU A 111 -10.72 10.72 -21.75
C LEU A 111 -11.03 12.11 -22.32
N ASP A 112 -12.28 12.39 -22.69
CA ASP A 112 -12.70 13.69 -23.20
C ASP A 112 -12.50 14.80 -22.15
N ILE A 113 -12.88 14.55 -20.89
CA ILE A 113 -12.62 15.47 -19.78
C ILE A 113 -11.12 15.73 -19.60
N LEU A 114 -10.29 14.68 -19.71
CA LEU A 114 -8.84 14.81 -19.58
C LEU A 114 -8.24 15.63 -20.73
N VAL A 115 -8.63 15.32 -21.97
CA VAL A 115 -8.21 16.03 -23.19
C VAL A 115 -8.59 17.51 -23.13
N GLN A 116 -9.83 17.80 -22.70
CA GLN A 116 -10.31 19.17 -22.51
C GLN A 116 -9.52 19.90 -21.42
N LYS A 117 -9.31 19.27 -20.25
CA LYS A 117 -8.54 19.87 -19.14
C LYS A 117 -7.09 20.15 -19.53
N ILE A 118 -6.46 19.24 -20.27
CA ILE A 118 -5.06 19.39 -20.72
C ILE A 118 -4.96 20.42 -21.85
N GLY A 119 -6.05 20.64 -22.61
CA GLY A 119 -6.05 21.50 -23.78
C GLY A 119 -5.22 20.93 -24.93
N MET A 120 -5.26 19.61 -25.11
CA MET A 120 -4.60 18.98 -26.27
C MET A 120 -5.30 19.45 -27.56
N ARG A 121 -4.50 19.88 -28.54
CA ARG A 121 -5.01 20.35 -29.83
C ARG A 121 -5.15 19.19 -30.80
N GLY A 122 -6.26 19.16 -31.54
CA GLY A 122 -6.56 18.09 -32.48
C GLY A 122 -7.02 16.79 -31.80
N LYS A 123 -7.12 15.71 -32.58
CA LYS A 123 -7.52 14.39 -32.09
C LYS A 123 -6.28 13.65 -31.56
N PRO A 124 -6.16 13.39 -30.24
CA PRO A 124 -5.01 12.69 -29.70
C PRO A 124 -4.99 11.24 -30.19
N LYS A 125 -3.78 10.74 -30.51
CA LYS A 125 -3.58 9.31 -30.78
C LYS A 125 -3.57 8.57 -29.44
N VAL A 126 -4.60 7.77 -29.19
CA VAL A 126 -4.71 6.94 -27.99
C VAL A 126 -4.02 5.60 -28.24
N ILE A 127 -3.03 5.28 -27.43
CA ILE A 127 -2.37 3.97 -27.42
C ILE A 127 -2.81 3.29 -26.13
N ASP A 128 -3.75 2.37 -26.24
CA ASP A 128 -4.22 1.58 -25.10
C ASP A 128 -3.48 0.25 -25.06
N LEU A 129 -2.70 0.05 -23.99
CA LEU A 129 -1.97 -1.18 -23.70
C LEU A 129 -2.64 -1.99 -22.59
N THR A 130 -3.82 -1.58 -22.11
CA THR A 130 -4.53 -2.29 -21.04
C THR A 130 -5.11 -3.60 -21.55
N ARG A 131 -4.95 -4.66 -20.75
CA ARG A 131 -5.57 -5.96 -21.00
C ARG A 131 -6.99 -6.00 -20.43
N ASN A 132 -7.76 -7.03 -20.77
CA ASN A 132 -9.12 -7.24 -20.24
C ASN A 132 -9.16 -7.34 -18.70
N GLU A 133 -8.07 -7.80 -18.09
CA GLU A 133 -7.89 -7.86 -16.64
C GLU A 133 -7.07 -6.66 -16.16
N ALA A 134 -7.53 -6.01 -15.08
CA ALA A 134 -6.89 -4.81 -14.53
C ALA A 134 -5.57 -5.08 -13.78
N THR A 135 -5.20 -6.34 -13.59
CA THR A 135 -3.94 -6.75 -12.94
C THR A 135 -3.17 -7.71 -13.82
N VAL A 136 -1.85 -7.80 -13.61
CA VAL A 136 -0.97 -8.71 -14.35
C VAL A 136 -1.29 -10.17 -13.98
N GLU A 137 -1.25 -11.08 -14.96
CA GLU A 137 -1.50 -12.52 -14.78
C GLU A 137 -0.50 -13.20 -13.81
N THR A 138 0.72 -12.66 -13.70
CA THR A 138 1.76 -13.10 -12.76
C THR A 138 1.57 -12.54 -11.35
N LEU A 139 0.43 -11.93 -11.05
CA LEU A 139 0.10 -11.49 -9.69
C LEU A 139 -0.78 -12.54 -9.00
N THR A 140 -0.27 -13.14 -7.93
CA THR A 140 -1.09 -13.93 -7.00
C THR A 140 -1.75 -13.00 -6.01
N GLU A 141 -3.08 -12.94 -6.00
CA GLU A 141 -3.84 -12.16 -5.02
C GLU A 141 -4.43 -13.10 -3.97
N THR A 142 -4.31 -12.73 -2.69
CA THR A 142 -4.84 -13.49 -1.55
C THR A 142 -5.46 -12.55 -0.53
N LYS A 143 -6.44 -13.05 0.25
CA LYS A 143 -7.10 -12.28 1.31
C LYS A 143 -7.06 -13.01 2.66
N ILE A 144 -7.01 -12.23 3.73
CA ILE A 144 -7.24 -12.68 5.12
C ILE A 144 -8.36 -11.83 5.69
N HIS A 145 -9.38 -12.50 6.24
CA HIS A 145 -10.38 -11.84 7.07
C HIS A 145 -9.89 -11.86 8.51
N CYS A 146 -9.84 -10.69 9.14
CA CYS A 146 -9.31 -10.54 10.48
C CYS A 146 -9.94 -9.33 11.17
N GLU A 147 -10.03 -9.36 12.49
CA GLU A 147 -10.40 -8.15 13.23
C GLU A 147 -9.30 -7.09 13.16
N ASN A 148 -9.65 -5.83 13.46
CA ASN A 148 -8.66 -4.74 13.43
C ASN A 148 -7.51 -4.98 14.42
N ASP A 149 -7.80 -5.61 15.55
CA ASP A 149 -6.82 -5.96 16.58
C ASP A 149 -6.02 -7.22 16.24
N GLU A 150 -6.38 -7.95 15.18
CA GLU A 150 -5.64 -9.13 14.74
C GLU A 150 -4.73 -8.83 13.54
N LYS A 151 -4.92 -7.68 12.86
CA LYS A 151 -4.10 -7.28 11.70
C LYS A 151 -2.60 -7.29 11.99
N ASP A 152 -2.18 -6.84 13.17
CA ASP A 152 -0.76 -6.89 13.57
C ASP A 152 -0.26 -8.35 13.73
N LEU A 153 -1.12 -9.28 14.15
CA LEU A 153 -0.79 -10.71 14.32
C LEU A 153 -0.49 -11.33 12.97
N TYR A 154 -1.41 -11.17 12.01
CA TYR A 154 -1.27 -11.75 10.67
C TYR A 154 -0.10 -11.12 9.91
N LEU A 155 0.16 -9.83 10.10
CA LEU A 155 1.33 -9.19 9.53
C LEU A 155 2.62 -9.79 10.10
N TYR A 156 2.74 -9.90 11.42
CA TYR A 156 3.94 -10.47 12.06
C TYR A 156 4.15 -11.93 11.66
N TYR A 157 3.08 -12.73 11.67
CA TYR A 157 3.08 -14.12 11.19
C TYR A 157 3.63 -14.20 9.76
N PHE A 158 3.09 -13.40 8.83
CA PHE A 158 3.52 -13.39 7.44
C PHE A 158 4.99 -13.02 7.30
N LEU A 159 5.43 -11.94 7.97
CA LEU A 159 6.81 -11.47 7.91
C LEU A 159 7.81 -12.50 8.45
N MET A 160 7.40 -13.30 9.44
CA MET A 160 8.27 -14.31 10.03
C MET A 160 8.34 -15.60 9.21
N GLN A 161 7.24 -15.98 8.57
CA GLN A 161 7.21 -17.18 7.75
C GLN A 161 7.83 -16.97 6.36
N TYR A 162 7.66 -15.77 5.79
CA TYR A 162 8.03 -15.49 4.39
C TYR A 162 9.07 -14.35 4.30
N PRO A 163 10.37 -14.67 4.47
CA PRO A 163 11.43 -13.68 4.32
C PRO A 163 11.54 -13.20 2.86
N GLY A 164 11.84 -11.92 2.66
CA GLY A 164 11.96 -11.30 1.35
C GLY A 164 11.58 -9.83 1.34
N ARG A 165 11.70 -9.20 0.16
CA ARG A 165 11.31 -7.79 0.00
C ARG A 165 9.81 -7.62 0.07
N THR A 166 9.36 -7.11 1.20
CA THR A 166 7.95 -6.93 1.53
C THR A 166 7.62 -5.44 1.62
N LEU A 167 6.66 -5.00 0.80
CA LEU A 167 6.12 -3.66 0.83
C LEU A 167 4.75 -3.67 1.51
N VAL A 168 4.64 -3.00 2.64
CA VAL A 168 3.41 -2.94 3.44
C VAL A 168 2.78 -1.56 3.28
N PHE A 169 1.55 -1.53 2.77
CA PHE A 169 0.79 -0.31 2.55
C PHE A 169 -0.20 -0.03 3.69
N ALA A 170 -0.14 1.21 4.19
CA ALA A 170 -1.14 1.76 5.11
C ALA A 170 -1.72 3.07 4.55
N ASN A 171 -2.99 3.33 4.86
CA ASN A 171 -3.70 4.55 4.44
C ASN A 171 -3.28 5.77 5.28
N SER A 172 -2.81 5.57 6.52
CA SER A 172 -2.47 6.64 7.46
C SER A 172 -0.99 6.62 7.87
N ILE A 173 -0.40 7.83 7.97
CA ILE A 173 0.95 8.03 8.50
C ILE A 173 1.04 7.62 9.97
N SER A 174 -0.02 7.85 10.76
CA SER A 174 -0.06 7.43 12.17
C SER A 174 0.08 5.92 12.31
N CYS A 175 -0.56 5.17 11.40
CA CYS A 175 -0.47 3.72 11.37
C CYS A 175 0.96 3.25 11.04
N ILE A 176 1.65 3.89 10.10
CA ILE A 176 3.05 3.56 9.79
C ILE A 176 3.95 3.81 10.99
N LYS A 177 3.78 4.93 11.69
CA LYS A 177 4.59 5.24 12.89
C LYS A 177 4.38 4.22 13.99
N ARG A 178 3.12 3.87 14.31
CA ARG A 178 2.76 2.83 15.29
C ARG A 178 3.33 1.48 14.88
N LEU A 179 3.13 1.07 13.63
CA LEU A 179 3.58 -0.22 13.14
C LEU A 179 5.11 -0.31 13.09
N SER A 180 5.79 0.79 12.77
CA SER A 180 7.25 0.87 12.84
C SER A 180 7.77 0.68 14.27
N GLY A 181 7.11 1.27 15.27
CA GLY A 181 7.43 1.04 16.68
C GLY A 181 7.22 -0.41 17.09
N LEU A 182 6.04 -0.97 16.76
CA LEU A 182 5.68 -2.34 17.11
C LEU A 182 6.65 -3.37 16.51
N LEU A 183 6.97 -3.25 15.20
CA LEU A 183 7.87 -4.17 14.53
C LEU A 183 9.30 -4.10 15.09
N LYS A 184 9.79 -2.91 15.47
CA LYS A 184 11.11 -2.77 16.13
C LYS A 184 11.16 -3.48 17.48
N VAL A 185 10.08 -3.40 18.24
CA VAL A 185 9.95 -4.13 19.53
C VAL A 185 9.94 -5.65 19.29
N LEU A 186 9.43 -6.11 18.15
CA LEU A 186 9.43 -7.49 17.68
C LEU A 186 10.73 -7.92 16.96
N ASP A 187 11.81 -7.14 17.07
CA ASP A 187 13.12 -7.37 16.44
C ASP A 187 13.12 -7.40 14.90
N ILE A 188 12.11 -6.75 14.29
CA ILE A 188 12.06 -6.49 12.85
C ILE A 188 12.40 -5.02 12.64
N MET A 189 13.34 -4.73 11.73
CA MET A 189 13.76 -3.35 11.43
C MET A 189 13.10 -2.85 10.13
N PRO A 190 11.86 -2.30 10.18
CA PRO A 190 11.21 -1.79 9.00
C PRO A 190 11.80 -0.44 8.57
N LEU A 191 11.94 -0.27 7.28
CA LEU A 191 12.13 1.03 6.65
C LEU A 191 10.76 1.71 6.51
N THR A 192 10.73 3.03 6.60
CA THR A 192 9.48 3.81 6.47
C THR A 192 9.55 4.76 5.28
N LEU A 193 8.39 5.00 4.67
CA LEU A 193 8.22 5.92 3.55
C LEU A 193 6.86 6.64 3.65
N HIS A 194 6.88 7.88 4.13
CA HIS A 194 5.67 8.70 4.25
C HIS A 194 5.93 10.17 3.92
N ALA A 195 4.86 10.94 3.69
CA ALA A 195 4.94 12.32 3.19
C ALA A 195 5.67 13.28 4.16
N CYS A 196 5.54 13.10 5.48
CA CYS A 196 6.25 13.94 6.46
C CYS A 196 7.77 13.70 6.53
N MET A 197 8.33 12.74 5.79
CA MET A 197 9.77 12.48 5.81
C MET A 197 10.50 13.45 4.88
N HIS A 198 11.69 13.88 5.30
CA HIS A 198 12.57 14.64 4.41
C HIS A 198 12.96 13.80 3.17
N GLN A 199 12.97 14.43 2.00
CA GLN A 199 13.25 13.75 0.73
C GLN A 199 14.57 12.96 0.72
N LYS A 200 15.63 13.48 1.35
CA LYS A 200 16.94 12.80 1.45
C LYS A 200 16.82 11.46 2.21
N GLN A 201 16.04 11.44 3.28
CA GLN A 201 15.79 10.23 4.06
C GLN A 201 14.92 9.24 3.29
N ARG A 202 13.92 9.71 2.54
CA ARG A 202 13.09 8.87 1.66
C ARG A 202 13.94 8.12 0.63
N LEU A 203 14.85 8.84 -0.04
CA LEU A 203 15.76 8.25 -1.03
C LEU A 203 16.72 7.24 -0.39
N ARG A 204 17.33 7.58 0.76
CA ARG A 204 18.20 6.66 1.50
C ARG A 204 17.49 5.35 1.87
N ASN A 205 16.26 5.44 2.38
CA ASN A 205 15.47 4.25 2.72
C ASN A 205 15.12 3.43 1.47
N LEU A 206 14.80 4.08 0.35
CA LEU A 206 14.50 3.38 -0.90
C LEU A 206 15.74 2.68 -1.47
N GLU A 207 16.90 3.32 -1.44
CA GLU A 207 18.18 2.73 -1.83
C GLU A 207 18.53 1.54 -0.94
N GLN A 208 18.34 1.67 0.37
CA GLN A 208 18.55 0.58 1.31
C GLN A 208 17.60 -0.59 1.05
N PHE A 209 16.33 -0.30 0.76
CA PHE A 209 15.34 -1.32 0.39
C PHE A 209 15.68 -2.02 -0.93
N ALA A 210 16.21 -1.29 -1.91
CA ALA A 210 16.63 -1.87 -3.19
C ALA A 210 17.85 -2.78 -3.03
N ARG A 211 18.78 -2.45 -2.10
CA ARG A 211 20.01 -3.21 -1.82
C ARG A 211 19.77 -4.48 -1.00
N LEU A 212 18.87 -4.45 -0.03
CA LEU A 212 18.61 -5.58 0.87
C LEU A 212 17.65 -6.59 0.21
N GLN A 213 17.96 -7.88 0.32
CA GLN A 213 17.09 -8.95 -0.21
C GLN A 213 15.93 -9.30 0.72
N ASP A 214 16.14 -9.18 2.04
CA ASP A 214 15.11 -9.38 3.06
C ASP A 214 14.92 -8.08 3.82
N CYS A 215 13.81 -7.39 3.53
CA CYS A 215 13.54 -6.08 4.10
C CYS A 215 12.06 -5.76 4.02
N VAL A 216 11.57 -5.05 5.05
CA VAL A 216 10.20 -4.58 5.14
C VAL A 216 10.16 -3.07 4.95
N LEU A 217 9.40 -2.60 3.97
CA LEU A 217 9.16 -1.17 3.73
C LEU A 217 7.70 -0.85 4.05
N LEU A 218 7.48 0.02 5.03
CA LEU A 218 6.16 0.54 5.38
C LEU A 218 5.92 1.85 4.62
N ALA A 219 4.89 1.89 3.77
CA ALA A 219 4.65 3.04 2.90
C ALA A 219 3.19 3.52 2.88
N THR A 220 2.99 4.83 2.69
CA THR A 220 1.68 5.38 2.31
C THR A 220 1.57 5.51 0.79
N ASP A 221 0.34 5.56 0.29
CA ASP A 221 0.05 5.74 -1.15
C ASP A 221 0.77 6.95 -1.75
N VAL A 222 0.68 8.09 -1.09
CA VAL A 222 1.28 9.35 -1.56
C VAL A 222 2.79 9.25 -1.65
N ALA A 223 3.41 8.51 -0.73
CA ALA A 223 4.86 8.46 -0.63
C ALA A 223 5.50 7.41 -1.54
N ALA A 224 4.76 6.36 -1.93
CA ALA A 224 5.23 5.30 -2.83
C ALA A 224 4.92 5.54 -4.31
N ARG A 225 4.02 6.48 -4.64
CA ARG A 225 3.70 6.86 -6.02
C ARG A 225 4.85 7.58 -6.72
N GLY A 226 4.95 7.44 -8.03
CA GLY A 226 6.02 7.99 -8.85
C GLY A 226 7.45 7.50 -8.53
N LEU A 227 7.62 6.60 -7.56
CA LEU A 227 8.92 5.99 -7.25
C LEU A 227 9.00 4.63 -7.93
N ASP A 228 10.12 4.39 -8.62
CA ASP A 228 10.44 3.04 -9.08
C ASP A 228 10.95 2.21 -7.89
N ILE A 229 10.23 1.16 -7.54
CA ILE A 229 10.60 0.25 -6.44
C ILE A 229 10.94 -1.09 -7.09
N PRO A 230 12.24 -1.44 -7.22
CA PRO A 230 12.64 -2.63 -7.95
C PRO A 230 12.37 -3.91 -7.14
N GLN A 231 11.92 -4.95 -7.85
CA GLN A 231 11.95 -6.35 -7.39
C GLN A 231 11.26 -6.62 -6.03
N VAL A 232 10.10 -6.00 -5.79
CA VAL A 232 9.24 -6.33 -4.64
C VAL A 232 8.64 -7.72 -4.87
N GLN A 233 8.72 -8.60 -3.87
CA GLN A 233 8.15 -9.95 -3.93
C GLN A 233 6.74 -9.97 -3.33
N HIS A 234 6.59 -9.34 -2.17
CA HIS A 234 5.34 -9.34 -1.40
C HIS A 234 4.81 -7.92 -1.28
N VAL A 235 3.53 -7.72 -1.61
CA VAL A 235 2.79 -6.49 -1.34
C VAL A 235 1.68 -6.80 -0.36
N ILE A 236 1.76 -6.24 0.85
CA ILE A 236 0.74 -6.41 1.88
C ILE A 236 -0.07 -5.13 1.99
N HIS A 237 -1.37 -5.23 1.75
CA HIS A 237 -2.32 -4.17 2.04
C HIS A 237 -2.77 -4.33 3.49
N TYR A 238 -2.04 -3.69 4.42
CA TYR A 238 -2.39 -3.69 5.84
C TYR A 238 -3.74 -3.00 6.08
N GLN A 239 -4.02 -1.97 5.29
CA GLN A 239 -5.35 -1.35 5.18
C GLN A 239 -5.83 -1.44 3.74
N VAL A 240 -7.10 -1.79 3.56
CA VAL A 240 -7.70 -1.88 2.23
C VAL A 240 -7.62 -0.52 1.52
N PRO A 241 -7.19 -0.48 0.24
CA PRO A 241 -7.13 0.76 -0.53
C PRO A 241 -8.50 1.46 -0.61
N ARG A 242 -8.52 2.78 -0.73
CA ARG A 242 -9.79 3.53 -0.80
C ARG A 242 -10.49 3.46 -2.17
N THR A 243 -9.74 3.18 -3.22
CA THR A 243 -10.26 3.10 -4.60
C THR A 243 -9.53 2.01 -5.39
N SER A 244 -10.11 1.62 -6.51
CA SER A 244 -9.60 0.59 -7.44
C SER A 244 -8.26 0.97 -8.05
N GLU A 245 -8.04 2.25 -8.32
CA GLU A 245 -6.81 2.77 -8.93
C GLU A 245 -5.66 2.62 -7.93
N ILE A 246 -5.91 2.99 -6.66
CA ILE A 246 -4.92 2.79 -5.59
C ILE A 246 -4.58 1.31 -5.45
N TYR A 247 -5.58 0.44 -5.52
CA TYR A 247 -5.34 -1.00 -5.46
C TYR A 247 -4.40 -1.47 -6.58
N VAL A 248 -4.68 -1.11 -7.83
CA VAL A 248 -3.83 -1.44 -8.98
C VAL A 248 -2.43 -0.87 -8.81
N HIS A 249 -2.30 0.39 -8.36
CA HIS A 249 -1.01 1.05 -8.13
C HIS A 249 -0.17 0.43 -7.01
N ARG A 250 -0.81 -0.14 -5.98
CA ARG A 250 -0.14 -0.86 -4.90
C ARG A 250 0.27 -2.25 -5.33
N SER A 251 -0.66 -3.02 -5.89
CA SER A 251 -0.42 -4.39 -6.30
C SER A 251 0.56 -4.46 -7.48
N GLY A 252 0.57 -3.45 -8.36
CA GLY A 252 1.56 -3.29 -9.44
C GLY A 252 2.97 -2.89 -8.96
N ARG A 253 3.23 -2.85 -7.66
CA ARG A 253 4.60 -2.73 -7.11
C ARG A 253 5.33 -4.07 -7.11
N THR A 254 4.59 -5.18 -7.08
CA THR A 254 5.11 -6.53 -7.30
C THR A 254 4.72 -7.01 -8.70
N ALA A 255 5.16 -8.22 -9.07
CA ALA A 255 4.85 -8.85 -10.35
C ALA A 255 5.18 -7.97 -11.58
N ARG A 256 6.26 -7.18 -11.51
CA ARG A 256 6.72 -6.34 -12.62
C ARG A 256 7.50 -7.17 -13.65
N ALA A 257 7.28 -6.87 -14.93
CA ALA A 257 7.87 -7.59 -16.06
C ALA A 257 7.52 -9.10 -16.06
N THR A 258 8.53 -9.98 -16.03
CA THR A 258 8.37 -11.45 -16.02
C THR A 258 8.34 -12.05 -14.62
N ASN A 259 8.53 -11.23 -13.58
CA ASN A 259 8.63 -11.74 -12.22
C ASN A 259 7.25 -12.05 -11.64
N GLU A 260 7.26 -13.05 -10.77
CA GLU A 260 6.15 -13.50 -9.98
C GLU A 260 5.99 -12.66 -8.71
N GLY A 261 4.74 -12.36 -8.32
CA GLY A 261 4.47 -11.51 -7.16
C GLY A 261 3.27 -11.97 -6.35
N LEU A 262 3.33 -11.76 -5.04
CA LEU A 262 2.21 -12.00 -4.13
C LEU A 262 1.65 -10.67 -3.61
N SER A 263 0.33 -10.50 -3.73
CA SER A 263 -0.41 -9.45 -3.05
C SER A 263 -1.33 -10.07 -2.00
N LEU A 264 -1.14 -9.65 -0.74
CA LEU A 264 -1.93 -10.09 0.40
C LEU A 264 -2.75 -8.92 0.93
N MET A 265 -4.05 -9.12 1.15
CA MET A 265 -4.95 -8.11 1.69
C MET A 265 -5.51 -8.50 3.05
N LEU A 266 -5.32 -7.64 4.05
CA LEU A 266 -5.92 -7.79 5.37
C LEU A 266 -7.25 -7.02 5.39
N ILE A 267 -8.35 -7.75 5.54
CA ILE A 267 -9.71 -7.20 5.44
C ILE A 267 -10.35 -7.23 6.83
N GLY A 268 -10.52 -6.03 7.40
CA GLY A 268 -11.32 -5.81 8.60
C GLY A 268 -12.83 -5.74 8.32
N PRO A 269 -13.69 -5.81 9.35
CA PRO A 269 -15.14 -5.74 9.18
C PRO A 269 -15.60 -4.43 8.50
N GLU A 270 -14.96 -3.31 8.84
CA GLU A 270 -15.24 -2.00 8.23
C GLU A 270 -14.82 -1.92 6.75
N ASP A 271 -13.81 -2.70 6.37
CA ASP A 271 -13.20 -2.65 5.05
C ASP A 271 -13.95 -3.51 4.02
N VAL A 272 -14.81 -4.44 4.45
CA VAL A 272 -15.52 -5.40 3.57
C VAL A 272 -16.32 -4.68 2.47
N ILE A 273 -17.03 -3.60 2.83
CA ILE A 273 -17.85 -2.84 1.87
C ILE A 273 -16.96 -2.20 0.80
N ASN A 274 -15.81 -1.66 1.22
CA ASN A 274 -14.89 -0.98 0.33
C ASN A 274 -14.17 -1.99 -0.59
N PHE A 275 -13.76 -3.12 -0.03
CA PHE A 275 -13.22 -4.25 -0.78
C PHE A 275 -14.17 -4.72 -1.88
N LYS A 276 -15.45 -4.98 -1.56
CA LYS A 276 -16.46 -5.39 -2.55
C LYS A 276 -16.62 -4.37 -3.69
N LYS A 277 -16.58 -3.06 -3.37
CA LYS A 277 -16.65 -1.99 -4.37
C LYS A 277 -15.45 -2.01 -5.32
N ILE A 278 -14.25 -2.22 -4.79
CA ILE A 278 -13.03 -2.30 -5.60
C ILE A 278 -13.13 -3.47 -6.57
N TYR A 279 -13.46 -4.67 -6.08
CA TYR A 279 -13.51 -5.88 -6.90
C TYR A 279 -14.60 -5.84 -7.97
N LYS A 280 -15.77 -5.30 -7.63
CA LYS A 280 -16.83 -5.02 -8.59
C LYS A 280 -16.38 -4.06 -9.70
N THR A 281 -15.58 -3.05 -9.37
CA THR A 281 -15.05 -2.09 -10.35
C THR A 281 -13.99 -2.74 -11.26
N LEU A 282 -13.17 -3.63 -10.70
CA LEU A 282 -12.17 -4.39 -11.44
C LEU A 282 -12.76 -5.53 -12.27
N LYS A 283 -14.09 -5.75 -12.22
CA LYS A 283 -14.81 -6.84 -12.88
C LYS A 283 -14.24 -8.23 -12.55
N LYS A 284 -13.73 -8.41 -11.34
CA LYS A 284 -13.27 -9.70 -10.83
C LYS A 284 -14.39 -10.36 -10.04
N ASP A 285 -14.66 -11.64 -10.32
CA ASP A 285 -15.60 -12.45 -9.53
C ASP A 285 -15.14 -12.54 -8.06
N GLU A 286 -16.09 -12.66 -7.12
CA GLU A 286 -15.90 -12.39 -5.68
C GLU A 286 -14.87 -13.28 -4.93
N ASP A 287 -14.28 -14.30 -5.56
CA ASP A 287 -13.48 -15.31 -4.87
C ASP A 287 -11.98 -15.20 -5.16
N ILE A 288 -11.35 -14.16 -4.59
CA ILE A 288 -9.93 -14.23 -4.26
C ILE A 288 -9.72 -15.39 -3.27
N PRO A 289 -8.71 -16.24 -3.46
CA PRO A 289 -8.40 -17.27 -2.48
C PRO A 289 -8.07 -16.68 -1.10
N LEU A 290 -8.52 -17.40 -0.06
CA LEU A 290 -8.07 -17.17 1.29
C LEU A 290 -6.60 -17.58 1.44
N PHE A 291 -5.83 -16.76 2.14
CA PHE A 291 -4.45 -17.10 2.45
C PHE A 291 -4.41 -18.24 3.49
N PRO A 292 -3.62 -19.31 3.26
CA PRO A 292 -3.54 -20.42 4.21
C PRO A 292 -2.73 -20.00 5.43
N VAL A 293 -3.42 -19.77 6.55
CA VAL A 293 -2.79 -19.49 7.84
C VAL A 293 -2.79 -20.75 8.69
N GLU A 294 -1.62 -21.08 9.25
CA GLU A 294 -1.45 -22.21 10.15
C GLU A 294 -1.81 -21.78 11.57
N THR A 295 -3.02 -22.14 12.00
CA THR A 295 -3.57 -21.81 13.33
C THR A 295 -2.69 -22.28 14.49
N LYS A 296 -1.87 -23.33 14.29
CA LYS A 296 -0.95 -23.86 15.31
C LYS A 296 0.06 -22.85 15.83
N TYR A 297 0.48 -21.89 15.00
CA TYR A 297 1.47 -20.87 15.38
C TYR A 297 0.83 -19.58 15.87
N MET A 298 -0.49 -19.42 15.67
CA MET A 298 -1.18 -18.16 15.98
C MET A 298 -1.21 -17.85 17.46
N ASP A 299 -1.25 -18.85 18.35
CA ASP A 299 -1.22 -18.63 19.80
C ASP A 299 0.12 -18.03 20.25
N ALA A 300 1.23 -18.59 19.77
CA ALA A 300 2.58 -18.07 20.06
C ALA A 300 2.80 -16.66 19.45
N VAL A 301 2.28 -16.43 18.24
CA VAL A 301 2.28 -15.10 17.61
C VAL A 301 1.48 -14.10 18.44
N LYS A 302 0.30 -14.50 18.90
CA LYS A 302 -0.61 -13.67 19.69
C LYS A 302 0.04 -13.23 20.99
N GLU A 303 0.68 -14.16 21.71
CA GLU A 303 1.42 -13.86 22.94
C GLU A 303 2.54 -12.83 22.71
N ARG A 304 3.41 -13.06 21.70
CA ARG A 304 4.52 -12.15 21.37
C ARG A 304 4.04 -10.76 21.00
N VAL A 305 3.04 -10.66 20.13
CA VAL A 305 2.53 -9.37 19.66
C VAL A 305 1.77 -8.63 20.75
N GLN A 306 1.04 -9.33 21.62
CA GLN A 306 0.37 -8.70 22.76
C GLN A 306 1.38 -8.09 23.74
N LEU A 307 2.45 -8.82 24.09
CA LEU A 307 3.54 -8.29 24.91
C LEU A 307 4.24 -7.11 24.23
N ALA A 308 4.54 -7.22 22.93
CA ALA A 308 5.13 -6.14 22.16
C ALA A 308 4.25 -4.88 22.11
N ARG A 309 2.93 -5.04 21.99
CA ARG A 309 1.98 -3.91 22.06
C ARG A 309 2.00 -3.23 23.42
N GLN A 310 2.08 -3.99 24.51
CA GLN A 310 2.18 -3.41 25.85
C GLN A 310 3.49 -2.62 26.03
N VAL A 311 4.60 -3.17 25.53
CA VAL A 311 5.91 -2.49 25.54
C VAL A 311 5.88 -1.23 24.69
N GLU A 312 5.41 -1.29 23.44
CA GLU A 312 5.34 -0.13 22.54
C GLU A 312 4.45 0.98 23.11
N LYS A 313 3.28 0.62 23.67
CA LYS A 313 2.37 1.58 24.29
C LYS A 313 2.98 2.25 25.52
N ALA A 314 3.76 1.51 26.31
CA ALA A 314 4.48 2.06 27.46
C ALA A 314 5.62 2.99 27.01
N GLU A 315 6.42 2.58 26.03
CA GLU A 315 7.51 3.39 25.46
C GLU A 315 6.99 4.68 24.83
N TYR A 316 5.89 4.60 24.08
CA TYR A 316 5.27 5.76 23.45
C TYR A 316 4.78 6.78 24.48
N ARG A 317 4.16 6.31 25.57
CA ARG A 317 3.73 7.18 26.68
C ARG A 317 4.91 7.86 27.35
N ASN A 318 5.96 7.12 27.67
CA ASN A 318 7.16 7.68 28.29
C ASN A 318 7.83 8.70 27.37
N PHE A 319 7.94 8.39 26.07
CA PHE A 319 8.48 9.31 25.07
C PHE A 319 7.66 10.61 24.97
N GLN A 320 6.33 10.52 24.96
CA GLN A 320 5.47 11.72 24.96
C GLN A 320 5.61 12.55 26.23
N ALA A 321 5.71 11.92 27.41
CA ALA A 321 5.90 12.61 28.67
C ALA A 321 7.25 13.35 28.70
N CYS A 322 8.34 12.68 28.31
CA CYS A 322 9.66 13.30 28.21
C CYS A 322 9.68 14.48 27.23
N LEU A 323 9.05 14.34 26.06
CA LEU A 323 8.96 15.44 25.09
C LEU A 323 8.16 16.64 25.62
N HIS A 324 7.02 16.39 26.27
CA HIS A 324 6.20 17.45 26.84
C HIS A 324 6.96 18.19 27.95
N ASN A 325 7.58 17.45 28.86
CA ASN A 325 8.33 18.03 29.97
C ASN A 325 9.57 18.79 29.46
N SER A 326 10.32 18.24 28.51
CA SER A 326 11.44 18.95 27.91
C SER A 326 11.01 20.23 27.16
N TRP A 327 9.86 20.21 26.48
CA TRP A 327 9.32 21.40 25.83
C TRP A 327 8.88 22.46 26.83
N ILE A 328 8.20 22.06 27.92
CA ILE A 328 7.72 22.99 28.95
C ILE A 328 8.88 23.60 29.74
N GLU A 329 9.92 22.82 30.04
CA GLU A 329 11.17 23.28 30.66
C GLU A 329 11.86 24.32 29.78
N GLN A 330 11.96 24.08 28.47
CA GLN A 330 12.56 25.04 27.53
C GLN A 330 11.72 26.31 27.39
N ALA A 331 10.39 26.18 27.35
CA ALA A 331 9.48 27.33 27.24
C ALA A 331 9.51 28.21 28.50
N ALA A 332 9.51 27.59 29.68
CA ALA A 332 9.60 28.29 30.95
C ALA A 332 10.95 28.99 31.13
N ALA A 333 12.05 28.32 30.77
CA ALA A 333 13.38 28.92 30.78
C ALA A 333 13.48 30.12 29.83
N ALA A 334 12.82 30.06 28.65
CA ALA A 334 12.81 31.17 27.70
C ALA A 334 11.94 32.36 28.14
N LEU A 335 10.96 32.14 29.02
CA LEU A 335 10.05 33.16 29.55
C LEU A 335 10.41 33.58 30.98
N GLU A 336 11.47 33.02 31.56
CA GLU A 336 11.89 33.21 32.96
C GLU A 336 10.75 32.95 33.96
N ILE A 337 9.89 31.97 33.64
CA ILE A 337 8.77 31.56 34.47
C ILE A 337 9.22 30.39 35.35
N GLU A 338 8.94 30.44 36.65
CA GLU A 338 9.06 29.27 37.52
C GLU A 338 7.96 28.27 37.20
N LEU A 339 8.34 27.02 36.96
CA LEU A 339 7.39 25.94 36.66
C LEU A 339 6.81 25.37 37.96
N ASP A 340 5.50 25.48 38.10
CA ASP A 340 4.77 24.74 39.12
C ASP A 340 4.74 23.24 38.81
N GLU A 341 4.76 22.42 39.87
CA GLU A 341 4.75 20.95 39.84
C GLU A 341 3.57 20.37 39.03
N GLU A 342 2.46 21.09 38.96
CA GLU A 342 1.23 20.70 38.25
C GLU A 342 1.35 20.85 36.72
N MET A 343 2.35 21.57 36.22
CA MET A 343 2.53 21.84 34.78
C MET A 343 3.19 20.67 34.03
N TYR A 344 3.77 19.69 34.74
CA TYR A 344 4.38 18.50 34.14
C TYR A 344 3.33 17.47 33.71
N LYS A 345 3.47 16.88 32.51
CA LYS A 345 2.58 15.79 32.08
C LYS A 345 2.88 14.54 32.89
N GLY A 346 1.92 14.14 33.72
CA GLY A 346 2.06 13.03 34.67
C GLY A 346 2.40 13.49 36.10
N GLY A 347 2.42 14.81 36.37
CA GLY A 347 2.95 15.40 37.59
C GLY A 347 4.45 15.09 37.76
N LYS A 348 5.05 15.44 38.90
CA LYS A 348 6.03 14.49 39.47
C LYS A 348 5.25 13.22 39.76
N ALA A 349 5.13 12.33 38.77
CA ALA A 349 4.69 10.97 39.02
C ALA A 349 5.50 10.51 40.23
N ASP A 350 4.81 10.11 41.30
CA ASP A 350 5.44 9.70 42.54
C ASP A 350 6.67 8.87 42.15
N GLN A 351 7.87 9.25 42.61
CA GLN A 351 9.11 8.61 42.12
C GLN A 351 9.00 7.08 42.24
N GLN A 352 8.17 6.63 43.18
CA GLN A 352 7.75 5.26 43.37
C GLN A 352 6.90 4.69 42.21
N GLU A 353 5.90 5.39 41.69
CA GLU A 353 5.11 5.00 40.52
C GLU A 353 5.95 4.94 39.24
N GLU A 354 6.81 5.93 39.01
CA GLU A 354 7.69 5.94 37.83
C GLU A 354 8.71 4.79 37.90
N ARG A 355 9.31 4.54 39.08
CA ARG A 355 10.16 3.37 39.32
C ARG A 355 9.40 2.05 39.13
N ARG A 356 8.14 1.96 39.57
CA ARG A 356 7.29 0.77 39.36
C ARG A 356 7.02 0.55 37.87
N ARG A 357 6.67 1.60 37.13
CA ARG A 357 6.48 1.56 35.67
C ARG A 357 7.74 1.11 34.94
N GLN A 358 8.90 1.68 35.28
CA GLN A 358 10.17 1.30 34.68
C GLN A 358 10.56 -0.15 34.99
N LYS A 359 10.32 -0.62 36.21
CA LYS A 359 10.53 -2.03 36.58
C LYS A 359 9.61 -2.95 35.79
N GLN A 360 8.33 -2.63 35.70
CA GLN A 360 7.36 -3.41 34.93
C GLN A 360 7.73 -3.45 33.44
N MET A 361 8.15 -2.34 32.86
CA MET A 361 8.64 -2.28 31.48
C MET A 361 9.89 -3.16 31.27
N LYS A 362 10.83 -3.16 32.23
CA LYS A 362 12.02 -4.04 32.16
C LYS A 362 11.64 -5.52 32.20
N ILE A 363 10.66 -5.90 33.02
CA ILE A 363 10.15 -7.27 33.11
C ILE A 363 9.52 -7.68 31.77
N LEU A 364 8.58 -6.88 31.25
CA LEU A 364 7.91 -7.15 29.97
C LEU A 364 8.91 -7.26 28.81
N LYS A 365 9.92 -6.39 28.77
CA LYS A 365 10.99 -6.47 27.76
C LYS A 365 11.82 -7.74 27.89
N LYS A 366 12.11 -8.18 29.11
CA LYS A 366 12.88 -9.41 29.35
C LYS A 366 12.09 -10.64 28.92
N GLU A 367 10.80 -10.69 29.25
CA GLU A 367 9.87 -11.73 28.84
C GLU A 367 9.72 -11.78 27.32
N LEU A 368 9.51 -10.62 26.68
CA LEU A 368 9.43 -10.55 25.22
C LEU A 368 10.74 -11.01 24.56
N ARG A 369 11.90 -10.60 25.07
CA ARG A 369 13.20 -11.09 24.55
C ARG A 369 13.36 -12.59 24.70
N HIS A 370 12.89 -13.16 25.81
CA HIS A 370 12.88 -14.59 26.01
C HIS A 370 12.00 -15.28 24.95
N LEU A 371 10.78 -14.80 24.72
CA LEU A 371 9.92 -15.36 23.68
C LEU A 371 10.50 -15.19 22.28
N LEU A 372 11.09 -14.04 21.95
CA LEU A 372 11.72 -13.78 20.65
C LEU A 372 12.95 -14.66 20.41
N SER A 373 13.69 -15.03 21.46
CA SER A 373 14.82 -15.97 21.34
C SER A 373 14.39 -17.41 20.99
N GLN A 374 13.13 -17.76 21.24
CA GLN A 374 12.60 -19.06 20.87
C GLN A 374 12.19 -19.05 19.39
N PRO A 375 12.53 -20.08 18.60
CA PRO A 375 12.05 -20.18 17.22
C PRO A 375 10.53 -20.31 17.20
N LEU A 376 9.86 -19.47 16.40
CA LEU A 376 8.39 -19.48 16.29
C LEU A 376 7.89 -20.71 15.51
N PHE A 377 8.68 -21.17 14.54
CA PHE A 377 8.41 -22.36 13.73
C PHE A 377 9.38 -23.45 14.16
N LYS A 378 8.86 -24.57 14.68
CA LYS A 378 9.65 -25.68 15.24
C LYS A 378 10.27 -26.58 14.16
N ASP A 379 9.79 -26.48 12.93
CA ASP A 379 10.40 -27.09 11.76
C ASP A 379 11.15 -26.00 10.96
N ASP A 380 12.42 -26.24 10.62
CA ASP A 380 13.33 -25.37 9.84
C ASP A 380 12.85 -25.10 8.39
N LEU A 381 11.57 -25.25 8.11
CA LEU A 381 10.91 -24.87 6.88
C LEU A 381 10.64 -23.36 6.91
N LYS A 382 11.72 -22.55 6.93
CA LYS A 382 11.73 -21.22 6.32
C LYS A 382 11.61 -21.42 4.81
N THR A 383 10.45 -21.88 4.38
CA THR A 383 10.18 -22.09 2.98
C THR A 383 10.03 -20.73 2.35
N LYS A 384 10.69 -20.52 1.21
CA LYS A 384 10.27 -19.44 0.33
C LYS A 384 8.78 -19.61 -0.03
N TYR A 385 8.21 -20.83 0.01
CA TYR A 385 6.79 -21.11 -0.30
C TYR A 385 6.23 -22.47 0.25
N PRO A 386 4.91 -22.60 0.54
CA PRO A 386 4.30 -23.82 1.12
C PRO A 386 3.70 -24.79 0.07
N THR A 387 3.86 -26.11 0.27
CA THR A 387 3.47 -27.21 -0.66
C THR A 387 2.02 -27.73 -0.53
N GLN A 388 1.42 -28.16 -1.65
CA GLN A 388 0.07 -28.76 -1.77
C GLN A 388 0.05 -30.31 -1.76
N SER A 389 0.19 -30.94 -0.60
CA SER A 389 -0.35 -32.30 -0.43
C SER A 389 -0.76 -32.51 1.02
N GLY A 390 -2.07 -32.55 1.26
CA GLY A 390 -2.65 -32.92 2.54
C GLY A 390 -2.53 -34.42 2.83
N GLN A 391 -1.32 -34.97 2.78
CA GLN A 391 -0.96 -36.24 3.41
C GLN A 391 0.47 -36.14 3.98
N PRO A 392 0.71 -36.71 5.18
CA PRO A 392 2.02 -36.62 5.83
C PRO A 392 3.09 -37.31 4.97
N PRO A 393 4.27 -36.70 4.76
CA PRO A 393 5.33 -37.35 4.03
C PRO A 393 5.89 -38.48 4.90
N VAL A 394 5.89 -39.69 4.33
CA VAL A 394 6.73 -40.79 4.81
C VAL A 394 8.17 -40.30 4.85
N LEU A 395 8.80 -40.46 6.02
CA LEU A 395 10.22 -40.16 6.31
C LEU A 395 11.14 -40.60 5.17
N ARG A 396 11.78 -39.63 4.47
CA ARG A 396 13.16 -39.73 3.92
C ARG A 396 13.83 -38.34 3.83
N PRO A 397 15.16 -38.25 3.98
CA PRO A 397 15.87 -37.02 4.35
C PRO A 397 16.14 -36.07 3.17
N ALA A 398 16.39 -34.79 3.50
CA ALA A 398 16.55 -33.63 2.62
C ALA A 398 17.85 -33.64 1.76
N PRO A 399 18.14 -32.63 0.88
CA PRO A 399 17.36 -31.46 0.44
C PRO A 399 17.37 -31.19 -1.10
N ARG A 400 16.51 -30.29 -1.61
CA ARG A 400 16.83 -29.22 -2.62
C ARG A 400 15.62 -28.31 -2.97
N ILE A 401 15.78 -27.02 -2.63
CA ILE A 401 15.35 -25.76 -3.27
C ILE A 401 14.19 -25.76 -4.30
N GLY A 402 13.14 -24.95 -4.02
CA GLY A 402 12.44 -24.12 -5.02
C GLY A 402 11.00 -24.50 -5.41
N GLU A 403 10.02 -23.62 -5.15
CA GLU A 403 8.71 -23.54 -5.87
C GLU A 403 7.91 -22.34 -5.37
N SER A 404 7.10 -21.60 -6.16
CA SER A 404 6.59 -20.23 -5.89
C SER A 404 5.06 -20.05 -5.64
N ALA A 405 4.60 -18.84 -5.28
CA ALA A 405 3.22 -18.49 -4.89
C ALA A 405 2.19 -18.59 -6.04
N LEU A 406 2.59 -18.38 -7.29
CA LEU A 406 1.70 -18.54 -8.46
C LEU A 406 1.38 -20.00 -8.78
N SER A 407 2.24 -20.93 -8.34
CA SER A 407 1.98 -22.36 -8.47
C SER A 407 0.78 -22.82 -7.62
N CYS A 408 0.45 -22.08 -6.54
CA CYS A 408 -0.71 -22.36 -5.69
C CYS A 408 -2.06 -22.08 -6.39
N LEU A 409 -2.13 -21.06 -7.26
CA LEU A 409 -3.36 -20.66 -7.95
C LEU A 409 -3.68 -21.51 -9.18
N SER A 410 -2.65 -21.91 -9.95
CA SER A 410 -2.83 -22.68 -11.19
C SER A 410 -3.28 -24.13 -10.94
N LYS A 411 -2.94 -24.72 -9.80
CA LYS A 411 -3.33 -26.10 -9.41
C LYS A 411 -4.81 -26.23 -9.02
N GLN A 412 -5.51 -25.13 -8.66
CA GLN A 412 -6.95 -25.15 -8.38
C GLN A 412 -7.84 -25.19 -9.65
N LYS A 413 -7.42 -24.56 -10.77
CA LYS A 413 -8.21 -24.53 -12.03
C LYS A 413 -8.37 -25.90 -12.72
N LYS A 414 -7.55 -26.91 -12.38
CA LYS A 414 -7.59 -28.25 -13.01
C LYS A 414 -8.51 -29.27 -12.32
N ARG A 415 -9.21 -28.89 -11.23
CA ARG A 415 -10.22 -29.74 -10.59
C ARG A 415 -11.64 -29.39 -11.09
N LYS A 416 -11.93 -29.67 -12.36
CA LYS A 416 -13.31 -29.97 -12.78
C LYS A 416 -13.54 -31.49 -12.70
N PRO A 417 -14.72 -31.97 -12.29
CA PRO A 417 -14.99 -33.40 -12.18
C PRO A 417 -15.04 -34.06 -13.57
N LYS A 418 -14.44 -35.25 -13.69
CA LYS A 418 -14.56 -36.13 -14.87
C LYS A 418 -16.05 -36.50 -15.11
N PRO A 419 -16.47 -36.73 -16.37
CA PRO A 419 -17.87 -37.06 -16.69
C PRO A 419 -18.21 -38.45 -16.15
N LYS A 420 -19.42 -38.60 -15.58
CA LYS A 420 -19.95 -39.89 -15.14
C LYS A 420 -20.10 -40.83 -16.34
N THR A 421 -19.47 -41.99 -16.21
CA THR A 421 -19.57 -43.16 -17.09
C THR A 421 -21.02 -43.65 -17.14
N LYS A 422 -21.48 -44.02 -18.34
CA LYS A 422 -22.71 -44.79 -18.58
C LYS A 422 -22.52 -46.19 -18.00
N GLU A 423 -23.40 -46.63 -17.11
CA GLU A 423 -23.69 -48.04 -16.89
C GLU A 423 -25.20 -48.26 -16.91
N GLN A 424 -25.58 -49.25 -17.71
CA GLN A 424 -26.92 -49.75 -17.97
C GLN A 424 -27.37 -50.67 -16.85
N GLN A 425 -28.61 -50.55 -16.38
CA GLN A 425 -29.42 -51.64 -15.82
C GLN A 425 -30.84 -51.40 -16.34
N GLN A 426 -31.21 -52.09 -17.42
CA GLN A 426 -31.97 -53.35 -17.45
C GLN A 426 -33.41 -53.21 -16.92
N GLN A 427 -34.32 -53.47 -17.87
CA GLN A 427 -35.78 -53.63 -17.74
C GLN A 427 -36.12 -54.81 -16.82
N GLU A 428 -37.26 -54.73 -16.11
CA GLU A 428 -38.45 -55.61 -16.28
C GLU A 428 -39.57 -55.32 -15.25
N PRO A 429 -40.83 -55.84 -15.37
CA PRO A 429 -42.00 -54.99 -15.64
C PRO A 429 -43.24 -55.18 -14.71
N GLN A 430 -44.36 -54.55 -15.13
CA GLN A 430 -45.81 -54.82 -14.83
C GLN A 430 -46.52 -54.02 -13.72
N PRO A 431 -47.88 -53.92 -13.73
CA PRO A 431 -48.79 -53.70 -14.87
C PRO A 431 -49.93 -52.66 -14.60
N SER A 432 -50.60 -52.27 -15.70
CA SER A 432 -52.03 -51.92 -15.90
C SER A 432 -52.89 -51.28 -14.80
N THR A 433 -53.57 -50.18 -15.15
CA THR A 433 -55.05 -49.95 -15.24
C THR A 433 -55.33 -48.45 -15.05
N SER A 434 -55.60 -47.67 -16.11
CA SER A 434 -56.91 -47.35 -16.71
C SER A 434 -57.69 -46.21 -16.04
N ALA A 435 -58.11 -45.24 -16.87
CA ALA A 435 -59.18 -44.24 -16.70
C ALA A 435 -58.94 -43.16 -15.61
N ASN A 436 -59.21 -41.87 -15.81
CA ASN A 436 -60.04 -41.12 -16.77
C ASN A 436 -59.32 -39.89 -17.31
#